data_AF-A0A661KUJ0-F1
#
_entry.id   AF-A0A661KUJ0-F1
#
_cell.length_a   1.000
_cell.length_b   1.000
_cell.length_c   1.000
_cell.angle_alpha   90.00
_cell.angle_beta   90.00
_cell.angle_gamma   90.00
#
_symmetry.space_group_name_H-M   'P 1'
#
loop_
_entity.id
_entity.type
_entity.pdbx_description
1 polymer ?
#
loop_
_entity_poly.entity_id
_entity_poly.type
_entity_poly.pdbx_seq_one_letter_code
_entity_poly.pdbx_strand_id
1 'polypeptide(L)'
;SSPAITISSEESLQAAEELMNKFNINVLLVMEKGNLLGYITRQVVDKARFFHLEHIKVKEYTNIEFPVIDPDDSVKKAQQIIIKDRARVLPVVKDGKVLGVITRTDILNLFLEGAGISLVAEEREYAFQKDMRHLLKERLPERLITLLKEFGNVADQLGYKAYLVGGFVRDLILRRENLDIDVVIEGDGVEFARQFSKRFNAKVNVHKRFRTAYLIFPDGFKVDVATARMEYYEAPGAAPVVKRSSLKLDLYRRDFTINTLAIKLNKNEFGTLIDYFNGMKDINNKVIRVLHNLSFVEDPSRILRAIRFEQRFGFKIGKLTLSLIKNALKLNCFELINGKRLFHELKLMLMEEDPLSSVERMHELKVLNALSPLFKWTKRHREIFEEIKKAISWYNLLFLEEKIDAWKVYWYGLTYHLSYSELRELHKRFEMDEKQYEKMLSQMKDLDKLIKSLLKKPTNYEIYKLLSKYEIETLLFVMAKVKNEEVRKSISKYFTKLKNIKPQIRGRDLLELGLKPGPIFGKILEAVHEAKLNGLVKSKEDEIEFVKERFKEEFVK
;
A
#
# COMPACT_ATOMS: atom_id res chain seq x y z
N SER A 1 36.66 14.34 17.98
CA SER A 1 37.53 13.36 18.69
C SER A 1 38.53 12.68 17.77
N SER A 2 39.75 12.40 18.25
CA SER A 2 40.79 11.63 17.56
C SER A 2 41.62 10.79 18.56
N PRO A 3 42.00 9.54 18.25
CA PRO A 3 41.63 8.78 17.05
C PRO A 3 40.15 8.40 17.06
N ALA A 4 39.55 8.20 15.88
CA ALA A 4 38.17 7.75 15.80
C ALA A 4 38.07 6.28 16.23
N ILE A 5 37.11 5.97 17.10
CA ILE A 5 36.81 4.58 17.48
C ILE A 5 36.08 3.92 16.30
N THR A 6 36.61 2.79 15.85
CA THR A 6 36.12 2.07 14.68
C THR A 6 35.83 0.61 15.01
N ILE A 7 35.02 -0.04 14.18
CA ILE A 7 34.76 -1.48 14.21
C ILE A 7 34.86 -2.07 12.81
N SER A 8 35.29 -3.32 12.70
CA SER A 8 35.24 -4.06 11.44
C SER A 8 33.80 -4.38 11.05
N SER A 9 33.49 -4.25 9.76
CA SER A 9 32.20 -4.58 9.14
C SER A 9 31.78 -6.05 9.32
N GLU A 10 32.73 -6.95 9.59
CA GLU A 10 32.50 -8.39 9.78
C GLU A 10 32.22 -8.78 11.24
N GLU A 11 32.43 -7.86 12.18
CA GLU A 11 32.13 -8.07 13.60
C GLU A 11 30.62 -8.12 13.86
N SER A 12 30.24 -8.67 15.02
CA SER A 12 28.85 -8.79 15.44
C SER A 12 28.29 -7.48 16.01
N LEU A 13 26.95 -7.36 16.03
CA LEU A 13 26.28 -6.26 16.72
C LEU A 13 26.55 -6.30 18.23
N GLN A 14 26.76 -7.48 18.81
CA GLN A 14 27.21 -7.63 20.19
C GLN A 14 28.56 -6.94 20.43
N ALA A 15 29.56 -7.19 19.58
CA ALA A 15 30.86 -6.55 19.68
C ALA A 15 30.77 -5.01 19.52
N ALA A 16 29.85 -4.54 18.66
CA ALA A 16 29.56 -3.11 18.55
C ALA A 16 28.99 -2.52 19.83
N GLU A 17 28.07 -3.25 20.49
CA GLU A 17 27.49 -2.84 21.78
C GLU A 17 28.55 -2.75 22.87
N GLU A 18 29.39 -3.78 23.01
CA GLU A 18 30.46 -3.84 23.99
C GLU A 18 31.45 -2.68 23.81
N LEU A 19 31.83 -2.36 22.55
CA LEU A 19 32.66 -1.20 22.24
C LEU A 19 31.96 0.12 22.56
N MET A 20 30.68 0.27 22.20
CA MET A 20 29.92 1.49 22.51
C MET A 20 29.80 1.73 24.02
N ASN A 21 29.58 0.67 24.80
CA ASN A 21 29.51 0.74 26.27
C ASN A 21 30.89 1.06 26.87
N LYS A 22 31.94 0.37 26.42
CA LYS A 22 33.32 0.55 26.92
C LYS A 22 33.81 1.99 26.76
N PHE A 23 33.52 2.62 25.63
CA PHE A 23 33.96 3.98 25.34
C PHE A 23 32.89 5.05 25.55
N ASN A 24 31.69 4.67 26.02
CA ASN A 24 30.54 5.53 26.22
C ASN A 24 30.20 6.41 25.00
N ILE A 25 30.18 5.81 23.81
CA ILE A 25 29.90 6.49 22.54
C ILE A 25 28.54 6.08 21.97
N ASN A 26 27.90 7.02 21.27
CA ASN A 26 26.57 6.79 20.67
C ASN A 26 26.63 6.45 19.16
N VAL A 27 27.81 6.60 18.55
CA VAL A 27 28.04 6.34 17.13
C VAL A 27 29.40 5.68 16.98
N LEU A 28 29.46 4.63 16.16
CA LEU A 28 30.65 3.85 15.88
C LEU A 28 30.88 3.85 14.36
N LEU A 29 32.10 4.18 13.93
CA LEU A 29 32.47 4.13 12.52
C LEU A 29 32.78 2.69 12.12
N VAL A 30 32.29 2.28 10.97
CA VAL A 30 32.37 0.91 10.47
C VAL A 30 33.35 0.88 9.29
N MET A 31 34.34 0.01 9.38
CA MET A 31 35.43 -0.12 8.41
C MET A 31 35.32 -1.45 7.65
N GLU A 32 35.53 -1.43 6.34
CA GLU A 32 35.59 -2.62 5.50
C GLU A 32 36.88 -2.58 4.67
N LYS A 33 37.75 -3.59 4.83
CA LYS A 33 39.02 -3.72 4.10
C LYS A 33 39.87 -2.43 4.13
N GLY A 34 39.91 -1.75 5.28
CA GLY A 34 40.67 -0.50 5.49
C GLY A 34 39.96 0.78 5.06
N ASN A 35 38.80 0.69 4.40
CA ASN A 35 38.01 1.86 3.97
C ASN A 35 36.83 2.10 4.90
N LEU A 36 36.39 3.35 5.01
CA LEU A 36 35.18 3.71 5.76
C LEU A 36 33.93 3.23 4.99
N LEU A 37 33.25 2.23 5.53
CA LEU A 37 31.98 1.73 5.00
C LEU A 37 30.81 2.62 5.43
N GLY A 38 30.84 3.11 6.68
CA GLY A 38 29.81 3.98 7.22
C GLY A 38 29.80 4.07 8.73
N TYR A 39 28.61 4.23 9.31
CA TYR A 39 28.47 4.30 10.77
C TYR A 39 27.25 3.56 11.28
N ILE A 40 27.33 3.07 12.51
CA ILE A 40 26.21 2.48 13.23
C ILE A 40 25.97 3.27 14.52
N THR A 41 24.70 3.40 14.91
CA THR A 41 24.29 4.17 16.09
C THR A 41 23.87 3.24 17.21
N ARG A 42 24.07 3.66 18.46
CA ARG A 42 23.62 2.91 19.65
C ARG A 42 22.14 2.51 19.59
N GLN A 43 21.27 3.42 19.13
CA GLN A 43 19.85 3.15 18.92
C GLN A 43 19.57 1.94 18.00
N VAL A 44 20.40 1.71 16.98
CA VAL A 44 20.26 0.57 16.07
C VAL A 44 20.75 -0.71 16.75
N VAL A 45 21.88 -0.64 17.47
CA VAL A 45 22.47 -1.78 18.18
C VAL A 45 21.54 -2.26 19.31
N ASP A 46 21.08 -1.35 20.18
CA ASP A 46 20.20 -1.67 21.30
C ASP A 46 18.89 -2.32 20.82
N LYS A 47 18.35 -1.79 19.71
CA LYS A 47 17.09 -2.26 19.12
C LYS A 47 17.29 -3.59 18.37
N ALA A 48 18.46 -3.83 17.79
CA ALA A 48 18.80 -5.12 17.20
C ALA A 48 18.93 -6.20 18.27
N ARG A 49 19.56 -5.88 19.41
CA ARG A 49 19.60 -6.76 20.60
C ARG A 49 18.21 -7.08 21.12
N PHE A 50 17.33 -6.09 21.20
CA PHE A 50 15.93 -6.31 21.58
C PHE A 50 15.22 -7.33 20.66
N PHE A 51 15.61 -7.40 19.37
CA PHE A 51 15.11 -8.37 18.41
C PHE A 51 15.96 -9.65 18.29
N HIS A 52 16.88 -9.90 19.22
CA HIS A 52 17.77 -11.06 19.24
C HIS A 52 18.66 -11.19 17.98
N LEU A 53 19.12 -10.05 17.47
CA LEU A 53 19.98 -9.97 16.27
C LEU A 53 21.46 -9.71 16.64
N GLU A 54 21.89 -9.96 17.88
CA GLU A 54 23.23 -9.63 18.39
C GLU A 54 24.35 -10.32 17.58
N HIS A 55 24.06 -11.51 17.08
CA HIS A 55 24.95 -12.35 16.28
C HIS A 55 25.09 -11.87 14.82
N ILE A 56 24.24 -10.96 14.35
CA ILE A 56 24.29 -10.43 12.99
C ILE A 56 25.49 -9.50 12.84
N LYS A 57 26.09 -9.50 11.65
CA LYS A 57 27.22 -8.64 11.32
C LYS A 57 26.82 -7.17 11.25
N VAL A 58 27.69 -6.29 11.75
CA VAL A 58 27.45 -4.83 11.79
C VAL A 58 27.09 -4.26 10.42
N LYS A 59 27.77 -4.72 9.36
CA LYS A 59 27.55 -4.24 7.98
C LYS A 59 26.11 -4.33 7.50
N GLU A 60 25.31 -5.25 8.02
CA GLU A 60 23.93 -5.45 7.58
C GLU A 60 22.98 -4.34 8.07
N TYR A 61 23.38 -3.57 9.10
CA TYR A 61 22.63 -2.42 9.64
C TYR A 61 23.45 -1.13 9.70
N THR A 62 24.58 -1.06 9.02
CA THR A 62 25.39 0.16 8.89
C THR A 62 24.69 1.21 8.03
N ASN A 63 24.71 2.47 8.46
CA ASN A 63 24.35 3.59 7.61
C ASN A 63 25.47 3.84 6.58
N ILE A 64 25.19 3.49 5.33
CA ILE A 64 26.13 3.63 4.20
C ILE A 64 25.95 4.94 3.42
N GLU A 65 24.94 5.73 3.77
CA GLU A 65 24.68 7.04 3.16
C GLU A 65 24.95 8.13 4.19
N PHE A 66 26.10 8.79 4.07
CA PHE A 66 26.58 9.78 5.03
C PHE A 66 27.53 10.78 4.37
N PRO A 67 27.54 12.04 4.83
CA PRO A 67 28.53 13.00 4.39
C PRO A 67 29.88 12.78 5.11
N VAL A 68 30.96 13.13 4.43
CA VAL A 68 32.33 13.19 4.98
C VAL A 68 32.88 14.59 4.78
N ILE A 69 33.94 14.92 5.52
CA ILE A 69 34.65 16.18 5.39
C ILE A 69 36.16 15.96 5.26
N ASP A 70 36.83 16.82 4.51
CA ASP A 70 38.29 16.85 4.46
C ASP A 70 38.83 17.59 5.70
N PRO A 71 39.98 17.20 6.29
CA PRO A 71 40.58 17.97 7.40
C PRO A 71 40.88 19.43 7.06
N ASP A 72 41.07 19.77 5.77
CA ASP A 72 41.35 21.14 5.33
C ASP A 72 40.06 21.97 5.13
N ASP A 73 38.87 21.38 5.29
CA ASP A 73 37.60 22.09 5.20
C ASP A 73 37.30 22.94 6.43
N SER A 74 36.63 24.09 6.21
CA SER A 74 36.25 24.98 7.31
C SER A 74 35.23 24.39 8.30
N VAL A 75 35.33 24.80 9.56
CA VAL A 75 34.33 24.49 10.60
C VAL A 75 32.92 24.92 10.18
N LYS A 76 32.79 26.05 9.48
CA LYS A 76 31.50 26.53 8.95
C LYS A 76 30.87 25.54 7.96
N LYS A 77 31.67 24.88 7.13
CA LYS A 77 31.21 23.81 6.24
C LYS A 77 30.73 22.59 7.05
N ALA A 78 31.49 22.17 8.06
CA ALA A 78 31.07 21.09 8.97
C ALA A 78 29.74 21.39 9.66
N GLN A 79 29.57 22.62 10.17
CA GLN A 79 28.33 23.11 10.77
C GLN A 79 27.17 23.05 9.78
N GLN A 80 27.37 23.57 8.57
CA GLN A 80 26.34 23.56 7.53
C GLN A 80 25.89 22.14 7.20
N ILE A 81 26.81 21.19 7.06
CA ILE A 81 26.45 19.80 6.75
C ILE A 81 25.69 19.16 7.93
N ILE A 82 26.18 19.33 9.16
CA ILE A 82 25.53 18.78 10.35
C ILE A 82 24.11 19.32 10.52
N ILE A 83 23.89 20.61 10.27
CA ILE A 83 22.57 21.26 10.41
C ILE A 83 21.67 20.95 9.21
N LYS A 84 22.15 21.23 7.98
CA LYS A 84 21.34 21.15 6.75
C LYS A 84 21.03 19.71 6.35
N ASP A 85 22.03 18.84 6.38
CA ASP A 85 21.86 17.42 6.06
C ASP A 85 21.49 16.58 7.28
N ARG A 86 21.34 17.23 8.45
CA ARG A 86 20.98 16.59 9.73
C ARG A 86 21.91 15.42 10.05
N ALA A 87 23.19 15.51 9.65
CA ALA A 87 24.16 14.47 9.95
C ALA A 87 24.30 14.31 11.46
N ARG A 88 24.28 13.05 11.93
CA ARG A 88 24.56 12.72 13.35
C ARG A 88 26.04 12.76 13.64
N VAL A 89 26.84 12.46 12.63
CA VAL A 89 28.28 12.29 12.69
C VAL A 89 28.87 12.74 11.36
N LEU A 90 30.05 13.36 11.41
CA LEU A 90 30.82 13.80 10.26
C LEU A 90 32.22 13.18 10.36
N PRO A 91 32.48 12.04 9.67
CA PRO A 91 33.81 11.48 9.59
C PRO A 91 34.76 12.43 8.87
N VAL A 92 35.95 12.64 9.45
CA VAL A 92 37.04 13.43 8.83
C VAL A 92 37.94 12.44 8.10
N VAL A 93 38.00 12.57 6.77
CA VAL A 93 38.67 11.61 5.89
C VAL A 93 39.67 12.34 5.00
N LYS A 94 40.91 11.85 4.94
CA LYS A 94 41.95 12.31 4.00
C LYS A 94 42.55 11.11 3.29
N ASP A 95 42.66 11.16 1.96
CA ASP A 95 43.22 10.08 1.14
C ASP A 95 42.61 8.69 1.44
N GLY A 96 41.30 8.65 1.72
CA GLY A 96 40.56 7.43 2.06
C GLY A 96 40.74 6.92 3.50
N LYS A 97 41.60 7.55 4.31
CA LYS A 97 41.83 7.20 5.72
C LYS A 97 41.02 8.07 6.67
N VAL A 98 40.41 7.44 7.67
CA VAL A 98 39.67 8.13 8.73
C VAL A 98 40.66 8.72 9.73
N LEU A 99 40.72 10.05 9.82
CA LEU A 99 41.58 10.77 10.75
C LEU A 99 40.89 11.07 12.08
N GLY A 100 39.56 11.20 12.05
CA GLY A 100 38.79 11.60 13.21
C GLY A 100 37.29 11.68 12.91
N VAL A 101 36.56 12.19 13.89
CA VAL A 101 35.12 12.34 13.79
C VAL A 101 34.65 13.62 14.48
N ILE A 102 33.73 14.33 13.83
CA ILE A 102 33.03 15.50 14.38
C ILE A 102 31.59 15.09 14.66
N THR A 103 31.14 15.29 15.89
CA THR A 103 29.77 15.02 16.32
C THR A 103 28.97 16.32 16.46
N ARG A 104 27.65 16.20 16.61
CA ARG A 104 26.79 17.35 16.92
C ARG A 104 27.21 18.03 18.22
N THR A 105 27.60 17.25 19.24
CA THR A 105 28.06 17.77 20.52
C THR A 105 29.32 18.61 20.36
N ASP A 106 30.28 18.17 19.53
CA ASP A 106 31.48 18.95 19.25
C ASP A 106 31.14 20.32 18.64
N ILE A 107 30.19 20.36 17.69
CA ILE A 107 29.72 21.62 17.11
C ILE A 107 29.00 22.50 18.14
N LEU A 108 28.15 21.92 18.99
CA LEU A 108 27.42 22.67 20.02
C LEU A 108 28.37 23.26 21.07
N ASN A 109 29.40 22.53 21.48
CA ASN A 109 30.41 23.03 22.40
C ASN A 109 31.18 24.21 21.82
N LEU A 110 31.52 24.17 20.53
CA LEU A 110 32.14 25.32 19.83
C LEU A 110 31.23 26.56 19.80
N PHE A 111 29.91 26.39 19.74
CA PHE A 111 28.97 27.52 19.85
C PHE A 111 28.98 28.14 21.25
N LEU A 112 29.11 27.33 22.29
CA LEU A 112 29.14 27.78 23.69
C LEU A 112 30.45 28.49 24.04
N GLU A 113 31.57 28.06 23.46
CA GLU A 113 32.88 28.70 23.67
C GLU A 113 33.02 30.04 22.91
N GLY A 114 32.32 30.21 21.79
CA GLY A 114 32.40 31.42 20.94
C GLY A 114 31.39 32.52 21.25
N ALA A 115 30.30 32.23 21.96
CA ALA A 115 29.27 33.20 22.30
C ALA A 115 28.85 33.02 23.77
N GLY A 116 29.06 34.04 24.60
CA GLY A 116 28.59 34.08 25.99
C GLY A 116 27.06 34.14 26.09
N ILE A 117 26.38 33.04 25.72
CA ILE A 117 24.93 32.92 25.70
C ILE A 117 24.53 31.84 26.72
N SER A 118 23.68 32.25 27.65
CA SER A 118 23.09 31.40 28.69
C SER A 118 22.19 30.32 28.06
N LEU A 119 22.41 29.08 28.46
CA LEU A 119 21.67 27.89 28.05
C LEU A 119 20.27 27.88 28.68
N VAL A 120 19.31 28.56 28.04
CA VAL A 120 17.89 28.19 28.09
C VAL A 120 17.36 28.11 26.65
N ALA A 121 18.10 27.42 25.79
CA ALA A 121 17.58 26.98 24.51
C ALA A 121 17.11 25.53 24.71
N GLU A 122 15.82 25.37 25.03
CA GLU A 122 15.14 24.07 24.89
C GLU A 122 15.58 23.42 23.56
N GLU A 123 15.85 22.12 23.59
CA GLU A 123 16.16 21.28 22.43
C GLU A 123 15.03 21.31 21.38
N ARG A 124 14.85 22.44 20.67
CA ARG A 124 13.96 22.52 19.52
C ARG A 124 14.73 21.95 18.35
N GLU A 125 14.70 20.62 18.22
CA GLU A 125 15.17 19.95 17.01
C GLU A 125 14.41 20.51 15.79
N TYR A 126 15.07 21.38 15.03
CA TYR A 126 14.48 22.18 13.96
C TYR A 126 13.88 21.29 12.86
N ALA A 127 12.55 21.17 12.85
CA ALA A 127 11.81 20.71 11.68
C ALA A 127 12.01 21.69 10.53
N PHE A 128 12.14 21.18 9.30
CA PHE A 128 12.10 22.03 8.12
C PHE A 128 10.65 22.49 7.97
N GLN A 129 10.46 23.80 7.78
CA GLN A 129 9.15 24.39 7.62
C GLN A 129 9.03 25.10 6.28
N LYS A 130 7.86 24.98 5.66
CA LYS A 130 7.54 25.62 4.39
C LYS A 130 6.07 26.03 4.38
N ASP A 131 5.78 27.21 3.84
CA ASP A 131 4.41 27.65 3.64
C ASP A 131 3.76 26.92 2.44
N MET A 132 2.64 26.25 2.69
CA MET A 132 1.88 25.48 1.71
C MET A 132 0.51 26.11 1.39
N ARG A 133 0.20 27.31 1.89
CA ARG A 133 -1.13 27.94 1.71
C ARG A 133 -1.52 28.10 0.25
N HIS A 134 -0.56 28.47 -0.61
CA HIS A 134 -0.82 28.57 -2.06
C HIS A 134 -1.17 27.20 -2.66
N LEU A 135 -0.39 26.16 -2.34
CA LEU A 135 -0.64 24.82 -2.88
C LEU A 135 -1.99 24.26 -2.39
N LEU A 136 -2.35 24.49 -1.13
CA LEU A 136 -3.66 24.11 -0.59
C LEU A 136 -4.80 24.81 -1.35
N LYS A 137 -4.69 26.11 -1.62
CA LYS A 137 -5.68 26.87 -2.39
C LYS A 137 -5.78 26.42 -3.85
N GLU A 138 -4.65 26.11 -4.48
CA GLU A 138 -4.59 25.68 -5.87
C GLU A 138 -5.20 24.28 -6.06
N ARG A 139 -5.03 23.38 -5.09
CA ARG A 139 -5.31 21.95 -5.27
C ARG A 139 -6.54 21.43 -4.56
N LEU A 140 -7.03 22.13 -3.53
CA LEU A 140 -8.17 21.66 -2.74
C LEU A 140 -9.43 22.50 -3.05
N PRO A 141 -10.61 21.85 -3.11
CA PRO A 141 -11.87 22.58 -3.17
C PRO A 141 -12.02 23.55 -2.00
N GLU A 142 -12.64 24.70 -2.23
CA GLU A 142 -12.84 25.74 -1.20
C GLU A 142 -13.56 25.21 0.04
N ARG A 143 -14.54 24.33 -0.16
CA ARG A 143 -15.25 23.61 0.92
C ARG A 143 -14.27 22.87 1.83
N LEU A 144 -13.28 22.19 1.26
CA LEU A 144 -12.32 21.41 2.04
C LEU A 144 -11.33 22.31 2.79
N ILE A 145 -10.89 23.41 2.17
CA ILE A 145 -10.02 24.39 2.85
C ILE A 145 -10.74 24.99 4.06
N THR A 146 -12.03 25.32 3.90
CA THR A 146 -12.87 25.83 4.99
C THR A 146 -12.98 24.80 6.10
N LEU A 147 -13.25 23.53 5.75
CA LEU A 147 -13.31 22.44 6.70
C LEU A 147 -11.99 22.30 7.48
N LEU A 148 -10.84 22.29 6.80
CA LEU A 148 -9.51 22.17 7.43
C LEU A 148 -9.19 23.34 8.38
N LYS A 149 -9.66 24.55 8.07
CA LYS A 149 -9.54 25.71 8.99
C LYS A 149 -10.41 25.51 10.24
N GLU A 150 -11.62 24.96 10.09
CA GLU A 150 -12.47 24.64 11.24
C GLU A 150 -11.89 23.53 12.12
N PHE A 151 -11.22 22.53 11.53
CA PHE A 151 -10.43 21.57 12.29
C PHE A 151 -9.39 22.28 13.19
N GLY A 152 -8.69 23.26 12.63
CA GLY A 152 -7.76 24.12 13.36
C GLY A 152 -8.42 24.90 14.49
N ASN A 153 -9.54 25.58 14.22
CA ASN A 153 -10.26 26.38 15.20
C ASN A 153 -10.73 25.54 16.40
N VAL A 154 -11.29 24.36 16.15
CA VAL A 154 -11.74 23.45 17.22
C VAL A 154 -10.55 22.92 18.02
N ALA A 155 -9.41 22.66 17.36
CA ALA A 155 -8.20 22.23 18.06
C ALA A 155 -7.66 23.33 18.97
N ASP A 156 -7.61 24.58 18.49
CA ASP A 156 -7.21 25.75 19.28
C ASP A 156 -8.10 25.94 20.52
N GLN A 157 -9.43 25.77 20.37
CA GLN A 157 -10.38 25.85 21.49
C GLN A 157 -10.15 24.78 22.58
N LEU A 158 -9.66 23.61 22.18
CA LEU A 158 -9.34 22.50 23.08
C LEU A 158 -7.90 22.55 23.62
N GLY A 159 -7.10 23.53 23.19
CA GLY A 159 -5.67 23.60 23.51
C GLY A 159 -4.83 22.51 22.84
N TYR A 160 -5.31 21.93 21.74
CA TYR A 160 -4.64 20.86 21.00
C TYR A 160 -3.96 21.37 19.74
N LYS A 161 -3.00 20.59 19.23
CA LYS A 161 -2.41 20.84 17.90
C LYS A 161 -2.97 19.85 16.89
N ALA A 162 -3.41 20.36 15.74
CA ALA A 162 -4.01 19.58 14.68
C ALA A 162 -3.14 19.61 13.42
N TYR A 163 -2.94 18.44 12.83
CA TYR A 163 -2.06 18.25 11.69
C TYR A 163 -2.75 17.40 10.64
N LEU A 164 -2.72 17.87 9.39
CA LEU A 164 -2.97 17.04 8.22
C LEU A 164 -1.70 16.22 7.96
N VAL A 165 -1.79 14.90 7.79
CA VAL A 165 -0.62 14.02 7.72
C VAL A 165 -0.72 12.96 6.61
N GLY A 166 0.34 12.19 6.42
CA GLY A 166 0.28 10.91 5.72
C GLY A 166 0.26 11.00 4.20
N GLY A 167 -0.44 10.04 3.58
CA GLY A 167 -0.48 9.89 2.11
C GLY A 167 -1.07 11.11 1.42
N PHE A 168 -2.03 11.79 2.06
CA PHE A 168 -2.64 13.01 1.55
C PHE A 168 -1.61 14.13 1.34
N VAL A 169 -0.76 14.41 2.33
CA VAL A 169 0.24 15.49 2.23
C VAL A 169 1.24 15.20 1.11
N ARG A 170 1.69 13.95 1.01
CA ARG A 170 2.56 13.49 -0.09
C ARG A 170 1.88 13.69 -1.44
N ASP A 171 0.65 13.23 -1.59
CA ASP A 171 -0.07 13.26 -2.87
C ASP A 171 -0.41 14.70 -3.30
N LEU A 172 -0.73 15.58 -2.33
CA LEU A 172 -0.87 17.01 -2.54
C LEU A 172 0.41 17.62 -3.15
N ILE A 173 1.58 17.29 -2.58
CA ILE A 173 2.89 17.77 -3.08
C ILE A 173 3.22 17.18 -4.45
N LEU A 174 2.88 15.92 -4.68
CA LEU A 174 3.04 15.24 -5.97
C LEU A 174 1.99 15.65 -7.02
N ARG A 175 1.08 16.57 -6.69
CA ARG A 175 -0.01 17.04 -7.56
C ARG A 175 -0.90 15.88 -8.05
N ARG A 176 -1.14 14.89 -7.18
CA ARG A 176 -2.08 13.79 -7.41
C ARG A 176 -3.39 14.04 -6.67
N GLU A 177 -4.48 13.54 -7.22
CA GLU A 177 -5.77 13.60 -6.53
C GLU A 177 -5.81 12.53 -5.44
N ASN A 178 -6.09 12.96 -4.22
CA ASN A 178 -6.34 12.10 -3.08
C ASN A 178 -7.31 12.83 -2.15
N LEU A 179 -8.40 12.17 -1.79
CA LEU A 179 -9.44 12.70 -0.89
C LEU A 179 -9.52 11.91 0.43
N ASP A 180 -8.54 11.04 0.68
CA ASP A 180 -8.39 10.31 1.93
C ASP A 180 -7.67 11.22 2.93
N ILE A 181 -8.43 11.89 3.80
CA ILE A 181 -7.91 12.91 4.70
C ILE A 181 -7.61 12.31 6.07
N ASP A 182 -6.33 12.29 6.40
CA ASP A 182 -5.81 11.91 7.70
C ASP A 182 -5.46 13.13 8.55
N VAL A 183 -6.14 13.30 9.69
CA VAL A 183 -5.84 14.32 10.69
C VAL A 183 -5.29 13.68 11.96
N VAL A 184 -4.12 14.13 12.40
CA VAL A 184 -3.52 13.77 13.68
C VAL A 184 -3.66 14.92 14.67
N ILE A 185 -4.12 14.57 15.87
CA ILE A 185 -4.28 15.48 17.00
C ILE A 185 -3.22 15.15 18.06
N GLU A 186 -2.35 16.11 18.36
CA GLU A 186 -1.48 16.08 19.54
C GLU A 186 -2.32 16.55 20.74
N GLY A 187 -3.02 15.59 21.35
CA GLY A 187 -4.09 15.79 22.32
C GLY A 187 -4.95 14.52 22.42
N ASP A 188 -6.25 14.64 22.73
CA ASP A 188 -7.21 13.54 22.61
C ASP A 188 -7.98 13.65 21.29
N GLY A 189 -7.63 12.81 20.31
CA GLY A 189 -8.28 12.81 18.99
C GLY A 189 -9.74 12.34 19.03
N VAL A 190 -10.12 11.50 20.00
CA VAL A 190 -11.51 11.03 20.13
C VAL A 190 -12.38 12.13 20.73
N GLU A 191 -11.87 12.82 21.74
CA GLU A 191 -12.52 14.02 22.28
C GLU A 191 -12.68 15.10 21.21
N PHE A 192 -11.59 15.40 20.49
CA PHE A 192 -11.61 16.33 19.38
C PHE A 192 -12.72 15.98 18.36
N ALA A 193 -12.78 14.74 17.90
CA ALA A 193 -13.78 14.30 16.92
C ALA A 193 -15.23 14.44 17.46
N ARG A 194 -15.45 14.17 18.76
CA ARG A 194 -16.76 14.34 19.42
C ARG A 194 -17.16 15.80 19.56
N GLN A 195 -16.22 16.71 19.79
CA GLN A 195 -16.53 18.14 19.88
C GLN A 195 -16.77 18.73 18.50
N PHE A 196 -15.97 18.30 17.52
CA PHE A 196 -16.15 18.70 16.13
C PHE A 196 -17.54 18.29 15.60
N SER A 197 -17.97 17.06 15.85
CA SER A 197 -19.25 16.56 15.35
C SER A 197 -20.47 17.31 15.87
N LYS A 198 -20.45 17.72 17.15
CA LYS A 198 -21.50 18.52 17.77
C LYS A 198 -21.70 19.87 17.06
N ARG A 199 -20.63 20.42 16.48
CA ARG A 199 -20.63 21.74 15.85
C ARG A 199 -20.94 21.70 14.35
N PHE A 200 -20.60 20.61 13.65
CA PHE A 200 -20.61 20.54 12.18
C PHE A 200 -21.50 19.44 11.58
N ASN A 201 -22.48 18.93 12.33
CA ASN A 201 -23.45 17.93 11.88
C ASN A 201 -22.79 16.69 11.21
N ALA A 202 -21.70 16.20 11.80
CA ALA A 202 -21.01 14.99 11.37
C ALA A 202 -21.31 13.82 12.31
N LYS A 203 -21.33 12.59 11.80
CA LYS A 203 -21.38 11.38 12.63
C LYS A 203 -19.97 10.97 13.04
N VAL A 204 -19.81 10.47 14.26
CA VAL A 204 -18.53 9.98 14.79
C VAL A 204 -18.60 8.49 15.02
N ASN A 205 -17.69 7.74 14.39
CA ASN A 205 -17.47 6.33 14.70
C ASN A 205 -16.12 6.17 15.38
N VAL A 206 -16.12 5.75 16.64
CA VAL A 206 -14.90 5.65 17.46
C VAL A 206 -14.38 4.21 17.48
N HIS A 207 -13.10 4.04 17.14
CA HIS A 207 -12.38 2.78 17.30
C HIS A 207 -11.50 2.82 18.55
N LYS A 208 -12.08 2.39 19.68
CA LYS A 208 -11.45 2.49 21.01
C LYS A 208 -10.07 1.84 21.08
N ARG A 209 -9.86 0.68 20.43
CA ARG A 209 -8.58 -0.07 20.46
C ARG A 209 -7.41 0.74 19.88
N PHE A 210 -7.67 1.54 18.84
CA PHE A 210 -6.62 2.29 18.13
C PHE A 210 -6.61 3.78 18.48
N ARG A 211 -7.54 4.23 19.33
CA ARG A 211 -7.73 5.65 19.70
C ARG A 211 -7.89 6.54 18.46
N THR A 212 -8.62 6.03 17.48
CA THR A 212 -8.97 6.70 16.23
C THR A 212 -10.48 6.89 16.16
N ALA A 213 -10.90 7.88 15.37
CA ALA A 213 -12.30 8.16 15.10
C ALA A 213 -12.48 8.52 13.62
N TYR A 214 -13.57 8.08 13.02
CA TYR A 214 -14.02 8.51 11.71
C TYR A 214 -15.07 9.60 11.87
N LEU A 215 -14.87 10.73 11.20
CA LEU A 215 -15.90 11.74 10.99
C LEU A 215 -16.57 11.46 9.64
N ILE A 216 -17.90 11.28 9.65
CA ILE A 216 -18.71 11.01 8.46
C ILE A 216 -19.67 12.18 8.27
N PHE A 217 -19.49 12.93 7.19
CA PHE A 217 -20.31 14.09 6.84
C PHE A 217 -21.61 13.67 6.13
N PRO A 218 -22.64 14.53 6.08
CA PRO A 218 -23.94 14.18 5.49
C PRO A 218 -23.90 13.74 4.02
N ASP A 219 -22.92 14.22 3.26
CA ASP A 219 -22.68 13.85 1.86
C ASP A 219 -21.87 12.55 1.71
N GLY A 220 -21.57 11.87 2.82
CA GLY A 220 -20.79 10.63 2.84
C GLY A 220 -19.28 10.83 2.82
N PHE A 221 -18.79 12.07 2.80
CA PHE A 221 -17.36 12.37 2.91
C PHE A 221 -16.83 11.92 4.28
N LYS A 222 -15.62 11.34 4.31
CA LYS A 222 -15.02 10.78 5.53
C LYS A 222 -13.67 11.43 5.81
N VAL A 223 -13.40 11.68 7.09
CA VAL A 223 -12.11 12.15 7.59
C VAL A 223 -11.67 11.28 8.75
N ASP A 224 -10.42 10.83 8.70
CA ASP A 224 -9.80 9.98 9.70
C ASP A 224 -9.13 10.87 10.74
N VAL A 225 -9.52 10.73 12.00
CA VAL A 225 -8.94 11.45 13.12
C VAL A 225 -8.19 10.48 14.01
N ALA A 226 -6.89 10.68 14.15
CA ALA A 226 -6.02 9.88 14.99
C ALA A 226 -5.43 10.71 16.13
N THR A 227 -5.28 10.08 17.29
CA THR A 227 -4.46 10.65 18.38
C THR A 227 -2.98 10.41 18.07
N ALA A 228 -2.14 11.45 18.18
CA ALA A 228 -0.69 11.32 18.04
C ALA A 228 -0.15 10.29 19.03
N ARG A 229 0.59 9.31 18.51
CA ARG A 229 0.97 8.14 19.29
C ARG A 229 2.35 7.62 18.93
N MET A 230 3.02 7.06 19.93
CA MET A 230 4.22 6.26 19.75
C MET A 230 3.82 4.79 19.66
N GLU A 231 4.49 4.06 18.78
CA GLU A 231 4.34 2.61 18.64
C GLU A 231 5.62 1.92 19.07
N TYR A 232 5.47 0.83 19.83
CA TYR A 232 6.54 -0.11 20.11
C TYR A 232 6.10 -1.52 19.67
N TYR A 233 7.04 -2.28 19.13
CA TYR A 233 6.84 -3.65 18.67
C TYR A 233 7.47 -4.59 19.69
N GLU A 234 6.69 -5.51 20.25
CA GLU A 234 7.18 -6.46 21.26
C GLU A 234 8.04 -7.56 20.64
N ALA A 235 7.80 -7.88 19.36
CA ALA A 235 8.56 -8.82 18.57
C ALA A 235 8.54 -8.42 17.09
N PRO A 236 9.49 -8.87 16.26
CA PRO A 236 9.48 -8.65 14.81
C PRO A 236 8.17 -9.16 14.17
N GLY A 237 7.56 -8.37 13.29
CA GLY A 237 6.31 -8.72 12.60
C GLY A 237 5.03 -8.66 13.45
N ALA A 238 5.13 -8.43 14.76
CA ALA A 238 3.99 -8.32 15.67
C ALA A 238 3.15 -7.06 15.43
N ALA A 239 1.91 -7.06 15.94
CA ALA A 239 1.10 -5.84 15.99
C ALA A 239 1.69 -4.84 17.00
N PRO A 240 1.70 -3.53 16.71
CA PRO A 240 2.29 -2.55 17.60
C PRO A 240 1.40 -2.25 18.82
N VAL A 241 2.03 -1.89 19.93
CA VAL A 241 1.37 -1.34 21.13
C VAL A 241 1.49 0.18 21.13
N VAL A 242 0.42 0.86 21.55
CA VAL A 242 0.19 2.30 21.30
C VAL A 242 0.17 3.12 22.60
N LYS A 243 0.93 4.21 22.66
CA LYS A 243 0.91 5.21 23.76
C LYS A 243 0.77 6.64 23.21
N ARG A 244 0.13 7.57 23.95
CA ARG A 244 0.04 9.00 23.55
C ARG A 244 1.44 9.61 23.43
N SER A 245 1.64 10.44 22.42
CA SER A 245 2.96 11.03 22.15
C SER A 245 2.90 12.31 21.32
N SER A 246 4.06 12.87 20.99
CA SER A 246 4.19 14.03 20.10
C SER A 246 4.00 13.65 18.64
N LEU A 247 3.71 14.64 17.79
CA LEU A 247 3.66 14.47 16.34
C LEU A 247 4.94 13.81 15.80
N LYS A 248 6.12 14.24 16.25
CA LYS A 248 7.39 13.71 15.77
C LYS A 248 7.49 12.19 15.97
N LEU A 249 7.08 11.70 17.14
CA LEU A 249 7.09 10.26 17.44
C LEU A 249 6.00 9.49 16.67
N ASP A 250 4.85 10.12 16.39
CA ASP A 250 3.83 9.57 15.47
C ASP A 250 4.31 9.47 14.03
N LEU A 251 5.11 10.44 13.57
CA LEU A 251 5.67 10.42 12.23
C LEU A 251 6.83 9.42 12.12
N TYR A 252 7.62 9.24 13.18
CA TYR A 252 8.78 8.32 13.19
C TYR A 252 8.40 6.85 13.04
N ARG A 253 7.23 6.43 13.54
CA ARG A 253 6.73 5.05 13.42
C ARG A 253 6.24 4.67 12.02
N ARG A 254 6.16 5.64 11.10
CA ARG A 254 5.69 5.41 9.72
C ARG A 254 6.74 4.69 8.89
N ASP A 255 6.33 4.27 7.70
CA ASP A 255 7.11 3.40 6.82
C ASP A 255 8.25 4.13 6.10
N PHE A 256 7.94 5.26 5.45
CA PHE A 256 8.87 5.99 4.59
C PHE A 256 8.85 7.49 4.84
N THR A 257 10.00 8.15 4.63
CA THR A 257 10.20 9.59 4.83
C THR A 257 9.16 10.43 4.09
N ILE A 258 8.83 10.06 2.85
CA ILE A 258 7.83 10.73 2.02
C ILE A 258 6.41 10.70 2.62
N ASN A 259 6.13 9.77 3.54
CA ASN A 259 4.85 9.61 4.24
C ASN A 259 4.86 10.24 5.64
N THR A 260 5.93 10.97 5.99
CA THR A 260 6.11 11.61 7.30
C THR A 260 5.89 13.12 7.29
N LEU A 261 5.39 13.66 6.18
CA LEU A 261 5.10 15.08 6.05
C LEU A 261 3.78 15.42 6.75
N ALA A 262 3.75 16.57 7.41
CA ALA A 262 2.58 17.07 8.14
C ALA A 262 2.34 18.54 7.84
N ILE A 263 1.09 19.00 7.77
CA ILE A 263 0.71 20.41 7.61
C ILE A 263 -0.10 20.83 8.83
N LYS A 264 0.31 21.93 9.48
CA LYS A 264 -0.43 22.51 10.61
C LYS A 264 -1.78 23.06 10.19
N LEU A 265 -2.80 22.77 10.99
CA LEU A 265 -4.17 23.24 10.79
C LEU A 265 -4.56 24.37 11.76
N ASN A 266 -3.87 24.52 12.89
CA ASN A 266 -4.12 25.58 13.88
C ASN A 266 -4.08 26.98 13.24
N LYS A 267 -4.90 27.91 13.74
CA LYS A 267 -5.20 29.19 13.07
C LYS A 267 -3.96 30.02 12.74
N ASN A 268 -3.04 30.15 13.70
CA ASN A 268 -1.85 31.01 13.56
C ASN A 268 -0.77 30.42 12.63
N GLU A 269 -0.80 29.10 12.41
CA GLU A 269 0.23 28.39 11.65
C GLU A 269 -0.38 27.58 10.49
N PHE A 270 -1.60 27.94 10.08
CA PHE A 270 -2.34 27.20 9.06
C PHE A 270 -1.55 27.14 7.75
N GLY A 271 -1.36 25.93 7.25
CA GLY A 271 -0.63 25.67 6.01
C GLY A 271 0.88 25.55 6.17
N THR A 272 1.42 25.61 7.38
CA THR A 272 2.85 25.37 7.64
C THR A 272 3.16 23.87 7.55
N LEU A 273 3.96 23.48 6.55
CA LEU A 273 4.54 22.13 6.43
C LEU A 273 5.57 21.91 7.54
N ILE A 274 5.61 20.69 8.06
CA ILE A 274 6.59 20.19 9.02
C ILE A 274 7.25 18.95 8.41
N ASP A 275 8.58 18.99 8.29
CA ASP A 275 9.39 17.86 7.84
C ASP A 275 10.55 17.59 8.81
N TYR A 276 10.39 16.52 9.62
CA TYR A 276 11.41 16.05 10.57
C TYR A 276 12.41 15.07 9.96
N PHE A 277 12.09 14.45 8.82
CA PHE A 277 12.81 13.27 8.31
C PHE A 277 13.28 13.41 6.85
N ASN A 278 13.31 14.63 6.33
CA ASN A 278 13.74 14.98 4.98
C ASN A 278 12.85 14.38 3.88
N GLY A 279 11.55 14.20 4.16
CA GLY A 279 10.58 13.71 3.19
C GLY A 279 10.49 14.59 1.93
N MET A 280 10.64 15.91 2.07
CA MET A 280 10.67 16.82 0.92
C MET A 280 11.89 16.58 0.02
N LYS A 281 13.05 16.34 0.61
CA LYS A 281 14.30 16.04 -0.12
C LYS A 281 14.15 14.71 -0.88
N ASP A 282 13.60 13.69 -0.24
CA ASP A 282 13.38 12.39 -0.86
C ASP A 282 12.30 12.43 -1.96
N ILE A 283 11.23 13.23 -1.81
CA ILE A 283 10.26 13.49 -2.90
C ILE A 283 10.96 14.14 -4.09
N ASN A 284 11.75 15.20 -3.88
CA ASN A 284 12.45 15.90 -4.96
C ASN A 284 13.46 14.99 -5.67
N ASN A 285 14.16 14.14 -4.91
CA ASN A 285 15.13 13.18 -5.44
C ASN A 285 14.48 11.91 -6.01
N LYS A 286 13.15 11.76 -5.88
CA LYS A 286 12.39 10.56 -6.27
C LYS A 286 12.91 9.28 -5.60
N VAL A 287 13.13 9.33 -4.28
CA VAL A 287 13.69 8.23 -3.50
C VAL A 287 12.70 7.71 -2.45
N ILE A 288 12.59 6.38 -2.33
CA ILE A 288 11.89 5.71 -1.22
C ILE A 288 12.90 5.36 -0.13
N ARG A 289 12.73 5.95 1.06
CA ARG A 289 13.65 5.82 2.19
C ARG A 289 12.91 5.47 3.49
N VAL A 290 13.41 4.48 4.21
CA VAL A 290 12.92 4.13 5.56
C VAL A 290 13.45 5.06 6.64
N LEU A 291 12.74 5.16 7.76
CA LEU A 291 13.09 6.05 8.87
C LEU A 291 14.22 5.53 9.76
N HIS A 292 14.42 4.21 9.78
CA HIS A 292 15.47 3.55 10.56
C HIS A 292 15.80 2.15 10.01
N ASN A 293 16.96 1.64 10.41
CA ASN A 293 17.59 0.48 9.77
C ASN A 293 16.85 -0.84 10.06
N LEU A 294 16.14 -0.91 11.18
CA LEU A 294 15.32 -2.07 11.58
C LEU A 294 13.86 -2.00 11.07
N SER A 295 13.52 -1.06 10.18
CA SER A 295 12.14 -0.82 9.72
C SER A 295 11.46 -2.07 9.14
N PHE A 296 12.19 -2.87 8.35
CA PHE A 296 11.66 -4.10 7.75
C PHE A 296 11.64 -5.30 8.69
N VAL A 297 12.43 -5.27 9.76
CA VAL A 297 12.39 -6.29 10.82
C VAL A 297 11.14 -6.09 11.67
N GLU A 298 10.84 -4.84 12.03
CA GLU A 298 9.61 -4.49 12.75
C GLU A 298 8.37 -4.83 11.94
N ASP A 299 8.36 -4.47 10.66
CA ASP A 299 7.21 -4.68 9.78
C ASP A 299 7.64 -5.08 8.35
N PRO A 300 7.71 -6.40 8.08
CA PRO A 300 8.08 -6.94 6.77
C PRO A 300 7.13 -6.51 5.64
N SER A 301 5.87 -6.16 5.95
CA SER A 301 4.92 -5.70 4.93
C SER A 301 5.37 -4.39 4.25
N ARG A 302 6.25 -3.62 4.92
CA ARG A 302 6.87 -2.42 4.34
C ARG A 302 7.71 -2.74 3.11
N ILE A 303 8.22 -3.97 2.93
CA ILE A 303 8.93 -4.36 1.71
C ILE A 303 7.99 -4.31 0.50
N LEU A 304 6.78 -4.88 0.63
CA LEU A 304 5.75 -4.82 -0.42
C LEU A 304 5.32 -3.38 -0.69
N ARG A 305 5.16 -2.58 0.37
CA ARG A 305 4.83 -1.16 0.25
C ARG A 305 5.92 -0.35 -0.45
N ALA A 306 7.20 -0.64 -0.18
CA ALA A 306 8.33 0.02 -0.83
C ALA A 306 8.29 -0.21 -2.35
N ILE A 307 8.10 -1.47 -2.77
CA ILE A 307 7.99 -1.84 -4.19
C ILE A 307 6.76 -1.17 -4.81
N ARG A 308 5.61 -1.20 -4.11
CA ARG A 308 4.38 -0.57 -4.58
C ARG A 308 4.56 0.93 -4.79
N PHE A 309 5.16 1.65 -3.85
CA PHE A 309 5.42 3.08 -3.99
C PHE A 309 6.52 3.41 -5.00
N GLU A 310 7.54 2.55 -5.15
CA GLU A 310 8.56 2.67 -6.20
C GLU A 310 7.88 2.73 -7.58
N GLN A 311 6.99 1.77 -7.85
CA GLN A 311 6.28 1.69 -9.14
C GLN A 311 5.21 2.79 -9.28
N ARG A 312 4.34 2.97 -8.27
CA ARG A 312 3.23 3.92 -8.31
C ARG A 312 3.69 5.37 -8.58
N PHE A 313 4.82 5.77 -8.00
CA PHE A 313 5.34 7.14 -8.14
C PHE A 313 6.47 7.28 -9.15
N GLY A 314 6.99 6.17 -9.70
CA GLY A 314 8.19 6.17 -10.53
C GLY A 314 9.44 6.63 -9.76
N PHE A 315 9.49 6.28 -8.47
CA PHE A 315 10.62 6.57 -7.59
C PHE A 315 11.63 5.42 -7.64
N LYS A 316 12.77 5.56 -6.98
CA LYS A 316 13.75 4.49 -6.78
C LYS A 316 13.91 4.19 -5.30
N ILE A 317 14.03 2.91 -4.94
CA ILE A 317 14.38 2.56 -3.56
C ILE A 317 15.83 2.99 -3.29
N GLY A 318 16.05 3.74 -2.19
CA GLY A 318 17.38 4.22 -1.79
C GLY A 318 18.37 3.08 -1.54
N LYS A 319 19.69 3.33 -1.65
CA LYS A 319 20.70 2.26 -1.59
C LYS A 319 20.68 1.55 -0.23
N LEU A 320 20.64 2.33 0.85
CA LEU A 320 20.51 1.77 2.21
C LEU A 320 19.21 0.96 2.35
N THR A 321 18.07 1.55 1.96
CA THR A 321 16.76 0.87 2.02
C THR A 321 16.79 -0.46 1.27
N LEU A 322 17.36 -0.49 0.07
CA LEU A 322 17.48 -1.70 -0.74
C LEU A 322 18.37 -2.75 -0.07
N SER A 323 19.47 -2.33 0.56
CA SER A 323 20.32 -3.21 1.36
C SER A 323 19.53 -3.84 2.51
N LEU A 324 18.74 -3.04 3.22
CA LEU A 324 17.91 -3.50 4.34
C LEU A 324 16.79 -4.46 3.90
N ILE A 325 16.18 -4.25 2.71
CA ILE A 325 15.24 -5.22 2.12
C ILE A 325 15.95 -6.56 1.92
N LYS A 326 17.14 -6.55 1.30
CA LYS A 326 17.91 -7.79 1.05
C LYS A 326 18.27 -8.49 2.36
N ASN A 327 18.65 -7.75 3.40
CA ASN A 327 18.93 -8.30 4.72
C ASN A 327 17.68 -8.95 5.34
N ALA A 328 16.54 -8.23 5.37
CA ALA A 328 15.28 -8.77 5.91
C ALA A 328 14.82 -10.03 5.19
N LEU A 329 15.09 -10.15 3.88
CA LEU A 329 14.84 -11.36 3.11
C LEU A 329 15.72 -12.54 3.53
N LYS A 330 17.02 -12.32 3.81
CA LYS A 330 17.93 -13.37 4.32
C LYS A 330 17.48 -13.90 5.68
N LEU A 331 16.90 -13.02 6.50
CA LEU A 331 16.38 -13.34 7.84
C LEU A 331 14.98 -13.98 7.81
N ASN A 332 14.41 -14.25 6.63
CA ASN A 332 13.07 -14.79 6.45
C ASN A 332 11.98 -14.04 7.24
N CYS A 333 12.12 -12.70 7.37
CA CYS A 333 11.20 -11.93 8.22
C CYS A 333 9.72 -12.03 7.79
N PHE A 334 9.44 -12.40 6.54
CA PHE A 334 8.07 -12.66 6.09
C PHE A 334 7.39 -13.82 6.82
N GLU A 335 8.10 -14.77 7.42
CA GLU A 335 7.47 -15.82 8.23
C GLU A 335 6.89 -15.28 9.55
N LEU A 336 7.37 -14.12 10.00
CA LEU A 336 7.01 -13.49 11.28
C LEU A 336 5.75 -12.63 11.19
N ILE A 337 5.24 -12.35 9.99
CA ILE A 337 4.05 -11.52 9.78
C ILE A 337 2.80 -12.35 9.53
N ASN A 338 1.67 -11.89 10.06
CA ASN A 338 0.36 -12.49 9.83
C ASN A 338 -0.01 -12.55 8.33
N GLY A 339 -0.59 -13.67 7.91
CA GLY A 339 -0.93 -13.93 6.51
C GLY A 339 -1.90 -12.92 5.92
N LYS A 340 -2.90 -12.47 6.68
CA LYS A 340 -3.91 -11.50 6.20
C LYS A 340 -3.29 -10.17 5.85
N ARG A 341 -2.35 -9.70 6.68
CA ARG A 341 -1.65 -8.43 6.44
C ARG A 341 -0.77 -8.52 5.20
N LEU A 342 -0.09 -9.65 5.02
CA LEU A 342 0.71 -9.92 3.83
C LEU A 342 -0.15 -9.95 2.57
N PHE A 343 -1.26 -10.68 2.62
CA PHE A 343 -2.22 -10.78 1.53
C PHE A 343 -2.86 -9.44 1.19
N HIS A 344 -3.18 -8.62 2.19
CA HIS A 344 -3.73 -7.29 1.98
C HIS A 344 -2.79 -6.40 1.16
N GLU A 345 -1.50 -6.35 1.50
CA GLU A 345 -0.52 -5.56 0.73
C GLU A 345 -0.28 -6.13 -0.67
N LEU A 346 -0.26 -7.46 -0.83
CA LEU A 346 -0.20 -8.08 -2.16
C LEU A 346 -1.43 -7.76 -2.99
N LYS A 347 -2.63 -7.83 -2.41
CA LYS A 347 -3.89 -7.44 -3.05
C LYS A 347 -3.84 -6.00 -3.51
N LEU A 348 -3.41 -5.06 -2.64
CA LEU A 348 -3.28 -3.65 -3.02
C LEU A 348 -2.30 -3.46 -4.18
N MET A 349 -1.20 -4.21 -4.21
CA MET A 349 -0.25 -4.19 -5.33
C MET A 349 -0.86 -4.68 -6.64
N LEU A 350 -1.69 -5.73 -6.59
CA LEU A 350 -2.43 -6.24 -7.75
C LEU A 350 -3.59 -5.34 -8.20
N MET A 351 -3.91 -4.30 -7.42
CA MET A 351 -4.91 -3.27 -7.76
C MET A 351 -4.27 -1.97 -8.28
N GLU A 352 -2.95 -1.84 -8.29
CA GLU A 352 -2.28 -0.66 -8.87
C GLU A 352 -2.52 -0.59 -10.39
N GLU A 353 -2.26 0.56 -10.99
CA GLU A 353 -2.41 0.78 -12.44
C GLU A 353 -1.49 -0.11 -13.28
N ASP A 354 -0.30 -0.43 -12.74
CA ASP A 354 0.66 -1.34 -13.36
C ASP A 354 1.15 -2.44 -12.40
N PRO A 355 0.33 -3.50 -12.21
CA PRO A 355 0.72 -4.64 -11.38
C PRO A 355 1.90 -5.43 -11.96
N LEU A 356 2.08 -5.39 -13.29
CA LEU A 356 3.15 -6.12 -13.98
C LEU A 356 4.53 -5.67 -13.48
N SER A 357 4.81 -4.37 -13.52
CA SER A 357 6.09 -3.82 -13.03
C SER A 357 6.32 -4.12 -11.55
N SER A 358 5.26 -4.11 -10.74
CA SER A 358 5.37 -4.42 -9.31
C SER A 358 5.74 -5.88 -9.06
N VAL A 359 5.13 -6.82 -9.79
CA VAL A 359 5.44 -8.25 -9.67
C VAL A 359 6.83 -8.58 -10.23
N GLU A 360 7.23 -7.95 -11.33
CA GLU A 360 8.59 -8.06 -11.87
C GLU A 360 9.63 -7.59 -10.86
N ARG A 361 9.36 -6.45 -10.21
CA ARG A 361 10.24 -5.93 -9.19
C ARG A 361 10.33 -6.85 -7.97
N MET A 362 9.22 -7.46 -7.55
CA MET A 362 9.24 -8.49 -6.50
C MET A 362 10.07 -9.71 -6.92
N HIS A 363 10.01 -10.12 -8.18
CA HIS A 363 10.82 -11.22 -8.69
C HIS A 363 12.32 -10.88 -8.68
N GLU A 364 12.71 -9.71 -9.19
CA GLU A 364 14.09 -9.22 -9.19
C GLU A 364 14.71 -9.20 -7.79
N LEU A 365 13.92 -8.77 -6.81
CA LEU A 365 14.34 -8.69 -5.41
C LEU A 365 14.19 -10.01 -4.65
N LYS A 366 13.74 -11.10 -5.31
CA LYS A 366 13.43 -12.41 -4.70
C LYS A 366 12.33 -12.37 -3.63
N VAL A 367 11.53 -11.31 -3.59
CA VAL A 367 10.40 -11.14 -2.67
C VAL A 367 9.31 -12.16 -2.96
N LEU A 368 9.01 -12.45 -4.24
CA LEU A 368 8.01 -13.47 -4.60
C LEU A 368 8.29 -14.82 -3.93
N ASN A 369 9.55 -15.28 -3.98
CA ASN A 369 9.96 -16.54 -3.36
C ASN A 369 9.86 -16.50 -1.83
N ALA A 370 10.14 -15.35 -1.22
CA ALA A 370 10.01 -15.17 0.23
C ALA A 370 8.55 -15.09 0.70
N LEU A 371 7.61 -14.67 -0.16
CA LEU A 371 6.17 -14.75 0.12
C LEU A 371 5.69 -16.20 0.12
N SER A 372 6.07 -16.95 -0.92
CA SER A 372 5.88 -18.39 -1.01
C SER A 372 6.80 -18.98 -2.08
N PRO A 373 7.44 -20.14 -1.83
CA PRO A 373 8.26 -20.83 -2.84
C PRO A 373 7.43 -21.33 -4.04
N LEU A 374 6.10 -21.40 -3.92
CA LEU A 374 5.19 -21.83 -4.99
C LEU A 374 5.07 -20.80 -6.12
N PHE A 375 5.34 -19.52 -5.84
CA PHE A 375 5.29 -18.50 -6.88
C PHE A 375 6.40 -18.70 -7.89
N LYS A 376 6.01 -18.67 -9.17
CA LYS A 376 6.91 -18.68 -10.32
C LYS A 376 6.67 -17.42 -11.12
N TRP A 377 7.74 -16.87 -11.68
CA TRP A 377 7.66 -15.76 -12.63
C TRP A 377 8.42 -16.14 -13.88
N THR A 378 7.71 -16.20 -15.01
CA THR A 378 8.29 -16.60 -16.29
C THR A 378 7.83 -15.65 -17.40
N LYS A 379 8.44 -15.75 -18.59
CA LYS A 379 7.98 -15.01 -19.78
C LYS A 379 6.48 -15.21 -20.04
N ARG A 380 5.96 -16.42 -19.80
CA ARG A 380 4.53 -16.71 -19.95
C ARG A 380 3.65 -15.95 -18.95
N HIS A 381 4.11 -15.75 -17.71
CA HIS A 381 3.40 -14.92 -16.74
C HIS A 381 3.34 -13.46 -17.19
N ARG A 382 4.46 -12.90 -17.65
CA ARG A 382 4.51 -11.56 -18.23
C ARG A 382 3.50 -11.39 -19.37
N GLU A 383 3.51 -12.31 -20.34
CA GLU A 383 2.54 -12.31 -21.46
C GLU A 383 1.08 -12.35 -20.97
N ILE A 384 0.77 -13.21 -19.99
CA ILE A 384 -0.59 -13.30 -19.42
C ILE A 384 -0.97 -11.99 -18.73
N PHE A 385 -0.07 -11.36 -17.96
CA PHE A 385 -0.34 -10.09 -17.29
C PHE A 385 -0.59 -8.95 -18.28
N GLU A 386 0.16 -8.91 -19.40
CA GLU A 386 -0.08 -7.95 -20.49
C GLU A 386 -1.46 -8.16 -21.13
N GLU A 387 -1.86 -9.41 -21.38
CA GLU A 387 -3.18 -9.73 -21.91
C GLU A 387 -4.31 -9.45 -20.90
N ILE A 388 -4.06 -9.65 -19.59
CA ILE A 388 -5.00 -9.27 -18.52
C ILE A 388 -5.22 -7.76 -18.54
N LYS A 389 -4.16 -6.96 -18.64
CA LYS A 389 -4.25 -5.50 -18.74
C LYS A 389 -5.14 -5.09 -19.93
N LYS A 390 -4.93 -5.70 -21.10
CA LYS A 390 -5.76 -5.46 -22.29
C LYS A 390 -7.22 -5.86 -22.07
N ALA A 391 -7.48 -7.03 -21.48
CA ALA A 391 -8.83 -7.53 -21.22
C ALA A 391 -9.60 -6.63 -20.24
N ILE A 392 -8.94 -6.19 -19.16
CA ILE A 392 -9.52 -5.25 -18.19
C ILE A 392 -9.81 -3.89 -18.84
N SER A 393 -8.85 -3.33 -19.59
CA SER A 393 -9.06 -2.07 -20.30
C SER A 393 -10.23 -2.15 -21.29
N TRP A 394 -10.30 -3.24 -22.07
CA TRP A 394 -11.43 -3.50 -22.96
C TRP A 394 -12.76 -3.54 -22.19
N TYR A 395 -12.82 -4.26 -21.07
CA TYR A 395 -14.03 -4.35 -20.26
C TYR A 395 -14.47 -3.00 -19.69
N ASN A 396 -13.53 -2.21 -19.17
CA ASN A 396 -13.80 -0.88 -18.63
C ASN A 396 -14.34 0.09 -19.69
N LEU A 397 -13.90 -0.05 -20.95
CA LEU A 397 -14.40 0.72 -22.09
C LEU A 397 -15.83 0.35 -22.52
N LEU A 398 -16.42 -0.72 -21.96
CA LEU A 398 -17.83 -1.03 -22.18
C LEU A 398 -18.77 -0.20 -21.30
N PHE A 399 -18.25 0.53 -20.30
CA PHE A 399 -19.03 1.35 -19.36
C PHE A 399 -20.19 0.59 -18.69
N LEU A 400 -19.99 -0.70 -18.41
CA LEU A 400 -20.96 -1.51 -17.68
C LEU A 400 -21.01 -1.06 -16.20
N GLU A 401 -22.19 -1.16 -15.58
CA GLU A 401 -22.40 -0.76 -14.17
C GLU A 401 -21.60 -1.63 -13.18
N GLU A 402 -21.34 -2.88 -13.55
CA GLU A 402 -20.67 -3.86 -12.71
C GLU A 402 -19.16 -3.56 -12.60
N LYS A 403 -18.71 -3.30 -11.37
CA LYS A 403 -17.28 -3.10 -11.07
C LYS A 403 -16.58 -4.45 -10.95
N ILE A 404 -15.32 -4.50 -11.41
CA ILE A 404 -14.46 -5.67 -11.27
C ILE A 404 -13.47 -5.51 -10.13
N ASP A 405 -13.15 -6.63 -9.48
CA ASP A 405 -12.01 -6.73 -8.59
C ASP A 405 -10.76 -7.12 -9.40
N ALA A 406 -10.07 -6.14 -10.00
CA ALA A 406 -8.91 -6.37 -10.88
C ALA A 406 -7.85 -7.32 -10.28
N TRP A 407 -7.64 -7.24 -8.96
CA TRP A 407 -6.70 -8.11 -8.25
C TRP A 407 -7.01 -9.61 -8.41
N LYS A 408 -8.28 -10.01 -8.54
CA LYS A 408 -8.63 -11.44 -8.73
C LYS A 408 -8.14 -11.93 -10.09
N VAL A 409 -8.26 -11.10 -11.13
CA VAL A 409 -7.82 -11.44 -12.49
C VAL A 409 -6.31 -11.64 -12.50
N TYR A 410 -5.56 -10.71 -11.89
CA TYR A 410 -4.11 -10.82 -11.74
C TYR A 410 -3.69 -11.95 -10.81
N TRP A 411 -4.47 -12.26 -9.76
CA TRP A 411 -4.25 -13.41 -8.91
C TRP A 411 -4.35 -14.72 -9.69
N TYR A 412 -5.36 -14.88 -10.54
CA TYR A 412 -5.45 -16.01 -11.46
C TYR A 412 -4.25 -16.05 -12.41
N GLY A 413 -3.82 -14.89 -12.94
CA GLY A 413 -2.61 -14.78 -13.76
C GLY A 413 -1.31 -15.17 -13.05
N LEU A 414 -1.21 -14.93 -11.74
CA LEU A 414 -0.03 -15.26 -10.93
C LEU A 414 0.00 -16.72 -10.50
N THR A 415 -1.17 -17.36 -10.41
CA THR A 415 -1.34 -18.68 -9.79
C THR A 415 -1.85 -19.77 -10.75
N TYR A 416 -2.01 -19.47 -12.04
CA TYR A 416 -2.60 -20.41 -13.01
C TYR A 416 -1.83 -21.72 -13.19
N HIS A 417 -0.55 -21.76 -12.85
CA HIS A 417 0.31 -22.95 -12.97
C HIS A 417 0.23 -23.88 -11.75
N LEU A 418 -0.42 -23.44 -10.67
CA LEU A 418 -0.51 -24.17 -9.43
C LEU A 418 -1.62 -25.21 -9.46
N SER A 419 -1.33 -26.38 -8.89
CA SER A 419 -2.30 -27.42 -8.61
C SER A 419 -3.29 -26.99 -7.52
N TYR A 420 -4.39 -27.73 -7.39
CA TYR A 420 -5.40 -27.47 -6.36
C TYR A 420 -4.83 -27.53 -4.94
N SER A 421 -3.92 -28.46 -4.66
CA SER A 421 -3.26 -28.59 -3.35
C SER A 421 -2.32 -27.41 -3.06
N GLU A 422 -1.54 -26.96 -4.05
CA GLU A 422 -0.64 -25.81 -3.90
C GLU A 422 -1.43 -24.50 -3.72
N LEU A 423 -2.54 -24.33 -4.43
CA LEU A 423 -3.44 -23.20 -4.21
C LEU A 423 -3.95 -23.18 -2.77
N ARG A 424 -4.36 -24.34 -2.22
CA ARG A 424 -4.83 -24.47 -0.83
C ARG A 424 -3.74 -24.15 0.18
N GLU A 425 -2.49 -24.44 -0.13
CA GLU A 425 -1.35 -24.04 0.70
C GLU A 425 -1.20 -22.51 0.72
N LEU A 426 -1.27 -21.86 -0.45
CA LEU A 426 -1.27 -20.39 -0.53
C LEU A 426 -2.42 -19.77 0.27
N HIS A 427 -3.61 -20.36 0.19
CA HIS A 427 -4.76 -19.90 0.97
C HIS A 427 -4.48 -19.84 2.47
N LYS A 428 -3.90 -20.93 3.01
CA LYS A 428 -3.51 -21.01 4.42
C LYS A 428 -2.43 -20.00 4.76
N ARG A 429 -1.40 -19.86 3.91
CA ARG A 429 -0.29 -18.92 4.12
C ARG A 429 -0.76 -17.46 4.17
N PHE A 430 -1.69 -17.10 3.30
CA PHE A 430 -2.23 -15.75 3.17
C PHE A 430 -3.47 -15.50 4.04
N GLU A 431 -3.96 -16.51 4.75
CA GLU A 431 -5.16 -16.45 5.60
C GLU A 431 -6.33 -15.74 4.89
N MET A 432 -6.54 -16.05 3.61
CA MET A 432 -7.58 -15.39 2.81
C MET A 432 -8.97 -15.74 3.36
N ASP A 433 -9.99 -14.99 2.94
CA ASP A 433 -11.38 -15.30 3.31
C ASP A 433 -11.81 -16.61 2.63
N GLU A 434 -12.15 -17.63 3.43
CA GLU A 434 -12.48 -18.98 2.95
C GLU A 434 -13.63 -18.96 1.94
N LYS A 435 -14.69 -18.19 2.21
CA LYS A 435 -15.87 -18.13 1.32
C LYS A 435 -15.51 -17.55 -0.04
N GLN A 436 -14.78 -16.45 -0.06
CA GLN A 436 -14.29 -15.84 -1.30
C GLN A 436 -13.35 -16.80 -2.04
N TYR A 437 -12.43 -17.42 -1.32
CA TYR A 437 -11.42 -18.28 -1.90
C TYR A 437 -11.99 -19.58 -2.50
N GLU A 438 -12.94 -20.24 -1.80
CA GLU A 438 -13.65 -21.40 -2.33
C GLU A 438 -14.38 -21.09 -3.63
N LYS A 439 -15.00 -19.91 -3.69
CA LYS A 439 -15.65 -19.44 -4.91
C LYS A 439 -14.63 -19.31 -6.05
N MET A 440 -13.49 -18.65 -5.81
CA MET A 440 -12.41 -18.52 -6.79
C MET A 440 -11.86 -19.88 -7.25
N LEU A 441 -11.63 -20.81 -6.33
CA LEU A 441 -11.17 -22.17 -6.65
C LEU A 441 -12.17 -22.94 -7.53
N SER A 442 -13.46 -22.88 -7.17
CA SER A 442 -14.51 -23.58 -7.92
C SER A 442 -14.60 -23.09 -9.37
N GLN A 443 -14.39 -21.78 -9.59
CA GLN A 443 -14.38 -21.16 -10.91
C GLN A 443 -13.21 -21.67 -11.77
N MET A 444 -12.06 -21.95 -11.14
CA MET A 444 -10.85 -22.40 -11.84
C MET A 444 -10.91 -23.88 -12.26
N LYS A 445 -11.65 -24.72 -11.52
CA LYS A 445 -11.72 -26.18 -11.72
C LYS A 445 -12.25 -26.57 -13.11
N ASP A 446 -13.25 -25.84 -13.60
CA ASP A 446 -13.97 -26.19 -14.83
C ASP A 446 -13.53 -25.38 -16.06
N LEU A 447 -12.43 -24.62 -15.98
CA LEU A 447 -12.00 -23.73 -17.06
C LEU A 447 -11.64 -24.48 -18.35
N ASP A 448 -10.96 -25.62 -18.25
CA ASP A 448 -10.59 -26.39 -19.45
C ASP A 448 -11.83 -26.97 -20.14
N LYS A 449 -12.84 -27.36 -19.36
CA LYS A 449 -14.13 -27.81 -19.89
C LYS A 449 -14.88 -26.66 -20.55
N LEU A 450 -14.90 -25.48 -19.93
CA LEU A 450 -15.48 -24.27 -20.52
C LEU A 450 -14.82 -23.93 -21.86
N ILE A 451 -13.49 -23.87 -21.91
CA ILE A 451 -12.72 -23.54 -23.11
C ILE A 451 -13.02 -24.56 -24.22
N LYS A 452 -13.01 -25.87 -23.91
CA LYS A 452 -13.37 -26.92 -24.87
C LYS A 452 -14.79 -26.77 -25.41
N SER A 453 -15.76 -26.42 -24.57
CA SER A 453 -17.13 -26.16 -25.02
C SER A 453 -17.24 -24.93 -25.92
N LEU A 454 -16.53 -23.83 -25.60
CA LEU A 454 -16.54 -22.62 -26.43
C LEU A 454 -15.85 -22.83 -27.78
N LEU A 455 -14.84 -23.70 -27.86
CA LEU A 455 -14.19 -24.07 -29.12
C LEU A 455 -15.12 -24.81 -30.10
N LYS A 456 -16.21 -25.41 -29.62
CA LYS A 456 -17.22 -26.08 -30.45
C LYS A 456 -18.17 -25.11 -31.17
N LYS A 457 -17.92 -23.80 -31.09
CA LYS A 457 -18.76 -22.74 -31.67
C LYS A 457 -20.24 -22.86 -31.25
N PRO A 458 -20.52 -22.83 -29.94
CA PRO A 458 -21.87 -22.94 -29.41
C PRO A 458 -22.79 -21.81 -29.91
N THR A 459 -24.08 -22.07 -29.89
CA THR A 459 -25.14 -21.08 -30.15
C THR A 459 -25.11 -19.95 -29.11
N ASN A 460 -25.83 -18.85 -29.36
CA ASN A 460 -25.85 -17.72 -28.41
C ASN A 460 -26.41 -18.12 -27.05
N TYR A 461 -27.45 -18.95 -27.05
CA TYR A 461 -28.04 -19.47 -25.81
C TYR A 461 -27.04 -20.33 -25.03
N GLU A 462 -26.32 -21.22 -25.71
CA GLU A 462 -25.30 -22.05 -25.09
C GLU A 462 -24.13 -21.21 -24.54
N ILE A 463 -23.67 -20.20 -25.28
CA ILE A 463 -22.68 -19.22 -24.79
C ILE A 463 -23.16 -18.58 -23.50
N TYR A 464 -24.41 -18.07 -23.47
CA TYR A 464 -25.00 -17.47 -22.28
C TYR A 464 -25.05 -18.46 -21.10
N LYS A 465 -25.54 -19.67 -21.32
CA LYS A 465 -25.69 -20.72 -20.29
C LYS A 465 -24.35 -21.20 -19.73
N LEU A 466 -23.31 -21.23 -20.57
CA LEU A 466 -21.96 -21.58 -20.16
C LEU A 466 -21.32 -20.45 -19.34
N LEU A 467 -21.37 -19.21 -19.82
CA LEU A 467 -20.63 -18.09 -19.25
C LEU A 467 -21.32 -17.45 -18.03
N SER A 468 -22.65 -17.50 -17.94
CA SER A 468 -23.42 -16.94 -16.80
C SER A 468 -23.11 -17.58 -15.45
N LYS A 469 -22.46 -18.75 -15.43
CA LYS A 469 -22.04 -19.45 -14.22
C LYS A 469 -20.76 -18.90 -13.61
N TYR A 470 -20.02 -18.08 -14.34
CA TYR A 470 -18.70 -17.58 -13.95
C TYR A 470 -18.76 -16.11 -13.57
N GLU A 471 -17.87 -15.72 -12.66
CA GLU A 471 -17.62 -14.33 -12.32
C GLU A 471 -16.93 -13.61 -13.48
N ILE A 472 -17.13 -12.29 -13.55
CA ILE A 472 -16.56 -11.44 -14.61
C ILE A 472 -15.04 -11.61 -14.65
N GLU A 473 -14.41 -11.59 -13.49
CA GLU A 473 -12.96 -11.68 -13.32
C GLU A 473 -12.40 -13.00 -13.87
N THR A 474 -13.13 -14.10 -13.71
CA THR A 474 -12.76 -15.39 -14.27
C THR A 474 -12.86 -15.37 -15.80
N LEU A 475 -13.92 -14.78 -16.36
CA LEU A 475 -14.09 -14.69 -17.81
C LEU A 475 -13.02 -13.79 -18.45
N LEU A 476 -12.65 -12.68 -17.80
CA LEU A 476 -11.57 -11.82 -18.24
C LEU A 476 -10.21 -12.53 -18.18
N PHE A 477 -9.98 -13.33 -17.13
CA PHE A 477 -8.78 -14.18 -17.05
C PHE A 477 -8.75 -15.21 -18.18
N VAL A 478 -9.86 -15.88 -18.48
CA VAL A 478 -9.94 -16.82 -19.61
C VAL A 478 -9.63 -16.11 -20.93
N MET A 479 -10.22 -14.94 -21.16
CA MET A 479 -9.98 -14.12 -22.35
C MET A 479 -8.48 -13.78 -22.51
N ALA A 480 -7.79 -13.46 -21.40
CA ALA A 480 -6.35 -13.19 -21.40
C ALA A 480 -5.49 -14.46 -21.60
N LYS A 481 -5.85 -15.58 -20.95
CA LYS A 481 -5.08 -16.84 -20.99
C LYS A 481 -5.10 -17.48 -22.37
N VAL A 482 -6.26 -17.50 -23.04
CA VAL A 482 -6.44 -18.17 -24.33
C VAL A 482 -5.99 -17.29 -25.49
N LYS A 483 -5.28 -17.88 -26.47
CA LYS A 483 -4.92 -17.19 -27.72
C LYS A 483 -5.98 -17.32 -28.82
N ASN A 484 -6.92 -18.27 -28.67
CA ASN A 484 -7.92 -18.56 -29.68
C ASN A 484 -8.96 -17.43 -29.77
N GLU A 485 -9.13 -16.87 -30.97
CA GLU A 485 -10.06 -15.76 -31.21
C GLU A 485 -11.53 -16.11 -31.02
N GLU A 486 -11.96 -17.34 -31.34
CA GLU A 486 -13.37 -17.73 -31.25
C GLU A 486 -13.86 -17.75 -29.79
N VAL A 487 -13.00 -18.23 -28.89
CA VAL A 487 -13.26 -18.18 -27.44
C VAL A 487 -13.36 -16.73 -26.97
N ARG A 488 -12.41 -15.86 -27.39
CA ARG A 488 -12.43 -14.43 -27.05
C ARG A 488 -13.70 -13.73 -27.60
N LYS A 489 -14.07 -14.02 -28.84
CA LYS A 489 -15.29 -13.50 -29.49
C LYS A 489 -16.56 -13.96 -28.75
N SER A 490 -16.60 -15.21 -28.28
CA SER A 490 -17.73 -15.72 -27.50
C SER A 490 -17.91 -14.98 -26.17
N ILE A 491 -16.81 -14.76 -25.44
CA ILE A 491 -16.82 -13.99 -24.18
C ILE A 491 -17.18 -12.52 -24.44
N SER A 492 -16.62 -11.91 -25.49
CA SER A 492 -16.95 -10.54 -25.90
C SER A 492 -18.43 -10.38 -26.25
N LYS A 493 -18.98 -11.32 -27.04
CA LYS A 493 -20.39 -11.35 -27.41
C LYS A 493 -21.30 -11.52 -26.19
N TYR A 494 -20.88 -12.30 -25.20
CA TYR A 494 -21.62 -12.43 -23.95
C TYR A 494 -21.78 -11.09 -23.23
N PHE A 495 -20.69 -10.36 -23.00
CA PHE A 495 -20.75 -9.07 -22.30
C PHE A 495 -21.47 -7.98 -23.11
N THR A 496 -21.26 -7.93 -24.42
CA THR A 496 -21.78 -6.85 -25.27
C THR A 496 -23.23 -7.05 -25.71
N LYS A 497 -23.69 -8.30 -25.85
CA LYS A 497 -24.99 -8.61 -26.45
C LYS A 497 -25.86 -9.53 -25.60
N LEU A 498 -25.31 -10.60 -25.03
CA LEU A 498 -26.14 -11.69 -24.51
C LEU A 498 -26.55 -11.51 -23.04
N LYS A 499 -25.64 -11.00 -22.19
CA LYS A 499 -25.81 -10.97 -20.73
C LYS A 499 -27.09 -10.26 -20.27
N ASN A 500 -27.48 -9.21 -20.98
CA ASN A 500 -28.60 -8.34 -20.60
C ASN A 500 -29.91 -8.66 -21.36
N ILE A 501 -29.89 -9.62 -22.29
CA ILE A 501 -31.11 -10.05 -22.97
C ILE A 501 -31.96 -10.84 -21.96
N LYS A 502 -33.22 -10.44 -21.84
CA LYS A 502 -34.23 -11.13 -21.03
C LYS A 502 -35.54 -11.25 -21.83
N PRO A 503 -36.33 -12.31 -21.62
CA PRO A 503 -37.70 -12.37 -22.11
C PRO A 503 -38.50 -11.14 -21.66
N GLN A 504 -39.34 -10.62 -22.55
CA GLN A 504 -40.30 -9.57 -22.20
C GLN A 504 -41.55 -10.17 -21.55
N ILE A 505 -41.94 -11.38 -21.95
CA ILE A 505 -42.99 -12.14 -21.28
C ILE A 505 -42.56 -12.54 -19.86
N ARG A 506 -43.52 -12.49 -18.95
CA ARG A 506 -43.40 -12.89 -17.56
C ARG A 506 -44.46 -13.94 -17.25
N GLY A 507 -44.39 -14.54 -16.06
CA GLY A 507 -45.39 -15.53 -15.63
C GLY A 507 -46.83 -15.00 -15.64
N ARG A 508 -47.04 -13.68 -15.50
CA ARG A 508 -48.37 -13.06 -15.60
C ARG A 508 -48.94 -13.15 -17.01
N ASP A 509 -48.12 -12.88 -18.02
CA ASP A 509 -48.52 -13.00 -19.42
C ASP A 509 -48.87 -14.47 -19.75
N LEU A 510 -48.16 -15.44 -19.18
CA LEU A 510 -48.49 -16.87 -19.34
C LEU A 510 -49.86 -17.24 -18.72
N LEU A 511 -50.25 -16.61 -17.61
CA LEU A 511 -51.58 -16.80 -17.00
C LEU A 511 -52.68 -16.21 -17.87
N GLU A 512 -52.47 -15.01 -18.41
CA GLU A 512 -53.41 -14.36 -19.33
C GLU A 512 -53.60 -15.16 -20.62
N LEU A 513 -52.58 -15.93 -21.04
CA LEU A 513 -52.66 -16.86 -22.15
C LEU A 513 -53.42 -18.16 -21.83
N GLY A 514 -53.82 -18.38 -20.57
CA GLY A 514 -54.62 -19.53 -20.15
C GLY A 514 -53.82 -20.72 -19.61
N LEU A 515 -52.50 -20.57 -19.37
CA LEU A 515 -51.67 -21.64 -18.83
C LEU A 515 -51.76 -21.73 -17.30
N LYS A 516 -51.78 -22.95 -16.76
CA LYS A 516 -51.82 -23.19 -15.31
C LYS A 516 -50.43 -23.06 -14.68
N PRO A 517 -50.29 -22.39 -13.51
CA PRO A 517 -49.00 -22.26 -12.83
C PRO A 517 -48.37 -23.62 -12.51
N GLY A 518 -47.07 -23.76 -12.74
CA GLY A 518 -46.32 -24.97 -12.41
C GLY A 518 -44.89 -24.99 -12.98
N PRO A 519 -44.17 -26.13 -12.88
CA PRO A 519 -42.82 -26.29 -13.42
C PRO A 519 -42.70 -25.99 -14.92
N ILE A 520 -43.82 -26.09 -15.66
CA ILE A 520 -43.91 -25.77 -17.09
C ILE A 520 -43.63 -24.30 -17.39
N PHE A 521 -43.95 -23.37 -16.48
CA PHE A 521 -43.65 -21.93 -16.67
C PHE A 521 -42.15 -21.71 -16.78
N GLY A 522 -41.35 -22.39 -15.95
CA GLY A 522 -39.89 -22.33 -16.03
C GLY A 522 -39.37 -22.82 -17.38
N LYS A 523 -39.91 -23.93 -17.89
CA LYS A 523 -39.55 -24.48 -19.21
C LYS A 523 -39.93 -23.53 -20.35
N ILE A 524 -41.11 -22.92 -20.30
CA ILE A 524 -41.57 -21.97 -21.31
C ILE A 524 -40.68 -20.72 -21.32
N LEU A 525 -40.42 -20.13 -20.14
CA LEU A 525 -39.57 -18.96 -20.04
C LEU A 525 -38.11 -19.25 -20.46
N GLU A 526 -37.58 -20.44 -20.16
CA GLU A 526 -36.26 -20.87 -20.65
C GLU A 526 -36.25 -21.01 -22.18
N ALA A 527 -37.27 -21.63 -22.78
CA ALA A 527 -37.37 -21.79 -24.23
C ALA A 527 -37.51 -20.45 -24.96
N VAL A 528 -38.28 -19.51 -24.41
CA VAL A 528 -38.42 -18.15 -24.96
C VAL A 528 -37.11 -17.39 -24.83
N HIS A 529 -36.42 -17.54 -23.71
CA HIS A 529 -35.10 -16.93 -23.52
C HIS A 529 -34.07 -17.46 -24.52
N GLU A 530 -34.05 -18.77 -24.75
CA GLU A 530 -33.23 -19.41 -25.77
C GLU A 530 -33.55 -18.87 -27.17
N ALA A 531 -34.82 -18.82 -27.55
CA ALA A 531 -35.27 -18.29 -28.83
C ALA A 531 -34.83 -16.83 -29.02
N LYS A 532 -34.96 -16.01 -27.96
CA LYS A 532 -34.59 -14.60 -27.99
C LYS A 532 -33.09 -14.40 -28.11
N LEU A 533 -32.30 -15.14 -27.32
CA LEU A 533 -30.84 -15.08 -27.36
C LEU A 533 -30.29 -15.51 -28.72
N ASN A 534 -30.91 -16.50 -29.37
CA ASN A 534 -30.56 -16.95 -30.72
C ASN A 534 -31.14 -16.04 -31.83
N GLY A 535 -31.93 -15.02 -31.49
CA GLY A 535 -32.48 -14.04 -32.44
C GLY A 535 -33.70 -14.51 -33.22
N LEU A 536 -34.36 -15.59 -32.78
CA LEU A 536 -35.57 -16.14 -33.39
C LEU A 536 -36.82 -15.31 -33.05
N VAL A 537 -36.84 -14.66 -31.88
CA VAL A 537 -37.91 -13.76 -31.44
C VAL A 537 -37.33 -12.42 -31.01
N LYS A 538 -37.98 -11.30 -31.35
CA LYS A 538 -37.47 -9.95 -31.12
C LYS A 538 -38.43 -9.09 -30.29
N SER A 539 -39.73 -9.26 -30.50
CA SER A 539 -40.80 -8.51 -29.84
C SER A 539 -41.54 -9.35 -28.78
N LYS A 540 -42.37 -8.71 -27.95
CA LYS A 540 -43.22 -9.41 -26.98
C LYS A 540 -44.28 -10.25 -27.71
N GLU A 541 -44.75 -9.75 -28.84
CA GLU A 541 -45.71 -10.41 -29.72
C GLU A 541 -45.09 -11.70 -30.30
N ASP A 542 -43.85 -11.64 -30.80
CA ASP A 542 -43.11 -12.80 -31.30
C ASP A 542 -42.91 -13.85 -30.18
N GLU A 543 -42.63 -13.39 -28.96
CA GLU A 543 -42.48 -14.28 -27.80
C GLU A 543 -43.80 -14.99 -27.48
N ILE A 544 -44.94 -14.29 -27.51
CA ILE A 544 -46.27 -14.87 -27.27
C ILE A 544 -46.64 -15.87 -28.36
N GLU A 545 -46.41 -15.53 -29.63
CA GLU A 545 -46.66 -16.42 -30.76
C GLU A 545 -45.82 -17.69 -30.67
N PHE A 546 -44.53 -17.55 -30.37
CA PHE A 546 -43.64 -18.68 -30.12
C PHE A 546 -44.14 -19.60 -29.00
N VAL A 547 -44.64 -19.04 -27.90
CA VAL A 547 -45.23 -19.84 -26.81
C VAL A 547 -46.47 -20.60 -27.29
N LYS A 548 -47.39 -19.92 -27.97
CA LYS A 548 -48.61 -20.53 -28.52
C LYS A 548 -48.28 -21.64 -29.50
N GLU A 549 -47.27 -21.47 -30.34
CA GLU A 549 -46.90 -22.46 -31.34
C GLU A 549 -46.17 -23.67 -30.79
N ARG A 550 -45.18 -23.44 -29.91
CA ARG A 550 -44.30 -24.49 -29.41
C ARG A 550 -44.90 -25.30 -28.27
N PHE A 551 -45.86 -24.72 -27.55
CA PHE A 551 -46.50 -25.35 -26.38
C PHE A 551 -48.02 -25.55 -26.58
N LYS A 552 -48.50 -25.71 -27.82
CA LYS A 552 -49.93 -25.91 -28.15
C LYS A 552 -50.63 -26.92 -27.25
N GLU A 553 -49.97 -28.03 -26.95
CA GLU A 553 -50.51 -29.14 -26.14
C GLU A 553 -50.82 -28.75 -24.68
N GLU A 554 -50.16 -27.73 -24.14
CA GLU A 554 -50.36 -27.24 -22.78
C GLU A 554 -51.59 -26.30 -22.67
N PHE A 555 -52.13 -25.82 -23.80
CA PHE A 555 -53.37 -25.03 -23.86
C PHE A 555 -54.64 -25.89 -23.95
N VAL A 556 -54.49 -27.19 -24.25
CA VAL A 556 -55.60 -28.13 -24.50
C VAL A 556 -55.93 -28.99 -23.26
N LYS A 557 -55.30 -28.71 -22.11
CA LYS A 557 -55.52 -29.35 -20.78
C LYS A 557 -55.97 -28.34 -19.73
#